data_AF-A0A0R2DEN8-F1
#
_entry.id   AF-A0A0R2DEN8-F1
#
_cell.length_a   1.000
_cell.length_b   1.000
_cell.length_c   1.000
_cell.angle_alpha   90.00
_cell.angle_beta   90.00
_cell.angle_gamma   90.00
#
_symmetry.space_group_name_H-M   'P 1'
#
loop_
_entity.id
_entity.type
_entity.pdbx_description
1 polymer ?
#
loop_
_entity_poly.entity_id
_entity_poly.type
_entity_poly.pdbx_seq_one_letter_code
_entity_poly.pdbx_strand_id
1 'polypeptide(L)' 'MLEKRFKKHLIDKEVTQKSVADHFGWTSQYLRQLMAGKTMGPAADKNLQSVKDYLGMK' A
#
# COMPACT_ATOMS: atom_id res chain seq x y z
N MET A 1 -1.58 -9.23 10.36
CA MET A 1 -2.29 -8.04 9.86
C MET A 1 -1.60 -7.51 8.61
N LEU A 2 -2.37 -7.14 7.59
CA LEU A 2 -1.89 -6.62 6.30
C LEU A 2 -0.88 -5.47 6.46
N GLU A 3 -1.19 -4.50 7.33
CA GLU A 3 -0.31 -3.37 7.63
C GLU A 3 1.10 -3.80 8.10
N LYS A 4 1.20 -4.87 8.91
CA LYS A 4 2.50 -5.40 9.36
C LYS A 4 3.30 -5.99 8.20
N ARG A 5 2.64 -6.70 7.28
CA ARG A 5 3.28 -7.24 6.07
C ARG A 5 3.74 -6.12 5.15
N PHE A 6 2.91 -5.10 4.96
CA PHE A 6 3.25 -3.92 4.17
C PHE A 6 4.52 -3.23 4.69
N LYS A 7 4.59 -2.89 5.99
CA LYS A 7 5.78 -2.27 6.59
C LYS A 7 7.04 -3.12 6.42
N LYS A 8 6.92 -4.44 6.56
CA LYS A 8 8.04 -5.36 6.29
C LYS A 8 8.52 -5.24 4.84
N HIS A 9 7.62 -5.27 3.86
CA HIS A 9 7.99 -5.16 2.44
C HIS A 9 8.59 -3.80 2.08
N LEU A 10 8.17 -2.72 2.75
CA LEU A 10 8.81 -1.41 2.59
C LEU A 10 10.29 -1.47 2.98
N ILE A 11 10.59 -2.11 4.12
CA ILE A 11 11.96 -2.29 4.62
C ILE A 11 12.75 -3.22 3.68
N ASP A 12 12.19 -4.39 3.34
CA ASP A 12 12.85 -5.39 2.49
C ASP A 12 13.20 -4.85 1.09
N LYS A 13 12.44 -3.87 0.59
CA LYS A 13 12.64 -3.22 -0.71
C LYS A 13 13.35 -1.86 -0.63
N GLU A 14 13.75 -1.42 0.56
CA GLU A 14 14.38 -0.11 0.78
C GLU A 14 13.55 1.08 0.24
N VAL A 15 12.22 0.98 0.29
CA VAL A 15 11.30 2.03 -0.15
C VAL A 15 10.50 2.60 1.01
N THR A 16 10.06 3.85 0.89
CA THR A 16 9.22 4.50 1.90
C THR A 16 7.75 4.47 1.51
N GLN A 17 6.85 4.54 2.48
CA GLN A 17 5.41 4.69 2.21
C GLN A 17 5.12 5.92 1.31
N LYS A 18 5.89 7.01 1.48
CA LYS A 18 5.79 8.20 0.63
C LYS A 18 6.14 7.86 -0.82
N SER A 19 7.27 7.21 -1.07
CA SER A 19 7.66 6.83 -2.45
C SER A 19 6.66 5.90 -3.13
N VAL A 20 6.03 4.98 -2.37
CA VAL A 20 4.96 4.13 -2.90
C VAL A 20 3.72 4.97 -3.22
N ALA A 21 3.33 5.90 -2.35
CA ALA A 21 2.20 6.78 -2.61
C ALA A 21 2.45 7.68 -3.84
N ASP A 22 3.66 8.24 -3.94
CA ASP A 22 4.09 9.09 -5.06
C ASP A 22 4.06 8.31 -6.39
N HIS A 23 4.46 7.02 -6.40
CA HIS A 23 4.39 6.15 -7.58
C HIS A 23 2.96 6.05 -8.16
N PHE A 24 1.94 6.02 -7.30
CA PHE A 24 0.54 5.92 -7.71
C PHE A 24 -0.17 7.29 -7.82
N GLY A 25 0.53 8.40 -7.59
CA GLY A 25 -0.08 9.73 -7.53
C GLY A 25 -1.04 9.92 -6.37
N TRP A 26 -0.80 9.25 -5.24
CA TRP A 26 -1.65 9.28 -4.05
C TRP A 26 -0.98 10.02 -2.89
N THR A 27 -1.77 10.33 -1.86
CA THR A 27 -1.23 10.82 -0.59
C THR A 27 -0.76 9.66 0.29
N SER A 28 0.28 9.89 1.09
CA SER A 28 0.73 8.92 2.11
C SER A 28 -0.40 8.55 3.08
N GLN A 29 -1.31 9.48 3.39
CA GLN A 29 -2.46 9.21 4.26
C GLN A 29 -3.44 8.22 3.62
N TYR A 30 -3.75 8.39 2.34
CA TYR A 30 -4.61 7.46 1.60
C TYR A 30 -4.01 6.05 1.59
N LEU A 31 -2.74 5.92 1.25
CA LEU A 31 -2.05 4.62 1.25
C LEU A 31 -2.07 3.96 2.64
N ARG A 32 -1.89 4.76 3.72
CA ARG A 32 -2.01 4.24 5.10
C ARG A 32 -3.41 3.70 5.39
N GLN A 33 -4.45 4.45 5.03
CA GLN A 33 -5.84 4.05 5.25
C GLN A 33 -6.19 2.78 4.45
N LEU A 34 -5.72 2.71 3.21
CA LEU A 34 -5.87 1.55 2.34
C LEU A 34 -5.24 0.29 2.96
N MET A 35 -3.97 0.36 3.37
CA MET A 35 -3.27 -0.79 3.98
C MET A 35 -3.79 -1.16 5.37
N ALA A 36 -4.46 -0.23 6.05
CA ALA A 36 -5.16 -0.47 7.32
C ALA A 36 -6.59 -1.00 7.14
N GLY A 37 -7.08 -1.17 5.91
CA GLY A 37 -8.46 -1.61 5.63
C GLY A 37 -9.53 -0.58 5.99
N LYS A 38 -9.16 0.70 6.11
CA LYS A 38 -10.07 1.82 6.44
C LYS A 38 -10.73 2.45 5.21
N THR A 39 -10.37 1.98 4.02
CA THR A 39 -10.98 2.37 2.75
C THR A 39 -11.64 1.13 2.16
N MET A 40 -12.90 1.25 1.71
CA MET A 40 -13.71 0.13 1.22
C MET A 40 -14.29 0.42 -0.17
N GLY A 41 -14.68 -0.65 -0.86
CA GLY A 41 -15.37 -0.61 -2.16
C GLY A 41 -14.48 -1.03 -3.33
N PRO A 42 -15.06 -1.19 -4.54
CA PRO A 42 -14.38 -1.81 -5.67
C PRO A 42 -13.08 -1.09 -6.10
N ALA A 43 -13.02 0.23 -5.94
CA ALA A 43 -11.82 1.00 -6.22
C ALA A 43 -10.71 0.76 -5.19
N ALA A 44 -11.08 0.61 -3.90
CA ALA A 44 -10.12 0.30 -2.84
C ALA A 44 -9.53 -1.10 -3.04
N ASP A 45 -10.35 -2.08 -3.45
CA ASP A 45 -9.89 -3.44 -3.73
C ASP A 45 -8.89 -3.47 -4.89
N LYS A 46 -9.18 -2.75 -5.98
CA LYS A 46 -8.25 -2.59 -7.12
C LYS A 46 -6.95 -1.91 -6.70
N ASN A 47 -7.04 -0.81 -5.97
CA ASN A 47 -5.86 -0.07 -5.52
C ASN A 47 -5.01 -0.90 -4.54
N LEU A 48 -5.65 -1.67 -3.66
CA LEU A 48 -4.96 -2.58 -2.76
C LEU A 48 -4.22 -3.67 -3.54
N GLN A 49 -4.84 -4.22 -4.59
CA GLN A 49 -4.18 -5.19 -5.45
C GLN A 49 -2.97 -4.57 -6.17
N SER A 50 -3.09 -3.36 -6.72
CA SER A 50 -1.97 -2.65 -7.35
C SER A 50 -0.78 -2.46 -6.41
N VAL A 51 -1.03 -2.10 -5.13
CA VAL A 51 0.04 -1.98 -4.13
C VAL A 51 0.69 -3.33 -3.84
N LYS A 52 -0.12 -4.39 -3.72
CA LYS A 52 0.41 -5.74 -3.50
C LYS A 52 1.28 -6.19 -4.65
N ASP A 53 0.85 -5.97 -5.90
CA ASP A 53 1.61 -6.36 -7.09
C ASP A 53 2.94 -5.60 -7.18
N TYR A 54 2.92 -4.28 -6.96
CA TYR A 54 4.12 -3.44 -6.92
C TYR A 54 5.13 -3.89 -5.85
N LEU A 55 4.62 -4.22 -4.65
CA LEU A 55 5.46 -4.68 -3.55
C LEU A 55 5.74 -6.19 -3.57
N GLY A 56 5.19 -6.96 -4.51
CA GLY A 56 5.32 -8.42 -4.56
C GLY A 56 4.70 -9.14 -3.37
N MET A 57 3.65 -8.56 -2.76
CA MET A 57 2.95 -9.12 -1.62
C MET A 57 1.94 -10.18 -2.05
N LYS A 58 2.02 -11.38 -1.47
CA LYS A 58 1.03 -12.47 -1.63
C LYS A 58 -0.12 -12.34 -0.62
#